data_AF-A0A8J4WJD0-F1
#
_entry.id   AF-A0A8J4WJD0-F1
#
_cell.length_a   1.000
_cell.length_b   1.000
_cell.length_c   1.000
_cell.angle_alpha   90.00
_cell.angle_beta   90.00
_cell.angle_gamma   90.00
#
_symmetry.space_group_name_H-M   'P 1'
#
loop_
_entity.id
_entity.type
_entity.pdbx_description
1 polymer ?
#
loop_
_entity_poly.entity_id
_entity_poly.type
_entity_poly.pdbx_seq_one_letter_code
_entity_poly.pdbx_strand_id
1 'polypeptide(L)'
;MHNSDMALSRRLLTYQDIVHASTGQAPHFMMSGGEHGLTSDTLLPTNYHDPLLATEHICHMHLSLMRGHQLARSHVQAAPRHRKTYFDKRVHGAEYQSGDEVWLYDAVPLPKVPSKLHMDWKGHRYNTY
;
A
#
# COMPACT_ATOMS: atom_id res chain seq x y z
N MET A 1 -10.60 26.93 -10.44
CA MET A 1 -10.60 25.49 -10.06
C MET A 1 -9.16 25.07 -9.87
N HIS A 2 -8.89 24.39 -8.76
CA HIS A 2 -7.75 24.69 -7.88
C HIS A 2 -6.55 23.76 -8.17
N ASN A 3 -5.34 24.32 -8.25
CA ASN A 3 -4.02 23.70 -8.47
C ASN A 3 -3.78 22.36 -7.72
N SER A 4 -4.49 22.10 -6.62
CA SER A 4 -4.43 20.88 -5.84
C SER A 4 -4.81 19.61 -6.61
N ASP A 5 -5.80 19.68 -7.51
CA ASP A 5 -6.29 18.50 -8.23
C ASP A 5 -5.32 18.04 -9.32
N MET A 6 -4.72 19.00 -10.03
CA MET A 6 -3.63 18.74 -10.97
C MET A 6 -2.38 18.20 -10.28
N ALA A 7 -2.04 18.73 -9.10
CA ALA A 7 -0.92 18.24 -8.30
C ALA A 7 -1.15 16.81 -7.80
N LEU A 8 -2.38 16.45 -7.40
CA LEU A 8 -2.76 15.10 -7.02
C LEU A 8 -2.64 14.15 -8.21
N SER A 9 -3.23 14.51 -9.35
CA SER A 9 -3.19 13.70 -10.58
C SER A 9 -1.75 13.40 -11.01
N ARG A 10 -0.88 14.41 -10.98
CA ARG A 10 0.55 14.24 -11.29
C ARG A 10 1.26 13.31 -10.31
N ARG A 11 0.98 13.42 -9.01
CA ARG A 11 1.57 12.55 -7.98
C ARG A 11 1.13 11.09 -8.14
N LEU A 12 -0.15 10.86 -8.46
CA LEU A 12 -0.67 9.52 -8.70
C LEU A 12 -0.04 8.87 -9.92
N LEU A 13 0.11 9.61 -11.02
CA LEU A 13 0.81 9.12 -12.22
C LEU A 13 2.25 8.73 -11.87
N THR A 14 3.00 9.63 -11.23
CA THR A 14 4.38 9.33 -10.82
C THR A 14 4.46 8.13 -9.89
N TYR A 15 3.50 7.96 -8.98
CA TYR A 15 3.46 6.80 -8.08
C TYR A 15 3.20 5.50 -8.83
N GLN A 16 2.33 5.53 -9.85
CA GLN A 16 2.05 4.37 -10.70
C GLN A 16 3.28 3.93 -11.50
N ASP A 17 4.14 4.88 -11.88
CA ASP A 17 5.37 4.68 -12.67
C ASP A 17 6.61 4.29 -11.85
N ILE A 18 6.69 4.74 -10.60
CA ILE A 18 7.88 4.54 -9.79
C ILE A 18 7.90 3.11 -9.21
N VAL A 19 9.06 2.46 -9.32
CA VAL A 19 9.33 1.18 -8.67
C VAL A 19 9.24 1.34 -7.14
N HIS A 20 8.30 0.62 -6.53
CA HIS A 20 8.07 0.72 -5.09
C HIS A 20 9.07 -0.12 -4.30
N ALA A 21 9.75 0.47 -3.30
CA ALA A 21 10.84 -0.18 -2.57
C ALA A 21 10.46 -1.50 -1.85
N SER A 22 9.20 -1.66 -1.40
CA SER A 22 8.77 -2.91 -0.75
C SER A 22 8.43 -4.02 -1.74
N THR A 23 8.18 -3.66 -2.99
CA THR A 23 7.60 -4.56 -4.00
C THR A 23 8.57 -4.76 -5.17
N GLY A 24 9.58 -3.92 -5.31
CA GLY A 24 10.57 -3.98 -6.39
C GLY A 24 9.98 -3.80 -7.79
N GLN A 25 8.70 -3.42 -7.91
CA GLN A 25 7.95 -3.28 -9.16
C GLN A 25 7.07 -2.02 -9.10
N ALA A 26 6.76 -1.44 -10.27
CA ALA A 26 5.85 -0.30 -10.39
C ALA A 26 4.38 -0.75 -10.29
N PRO A 27 3.49 0.00 -9.64
CA PRO A 27 2.07 -0.36 -9.52
C PRO A 27 1.36 -0.59 -10.86
N HIS A 28 1.58 0.24 -11.88
CA HIS A 28 0.93 0.05 -13.18
C HIS A 28 1.38 -1.25 -13.87
N PHE A 29 2.68 -1.57 -13.79
CA PHE A 29 3.22 -2.81 -14.34
C PHE A 29 2.59 -4.04 -13.69
N MET A 30 2.34 -4.00 -12.38
CA MET A 30 1.65 -5.08 -11.68
C MET A 30 0.15 -5.20 -12.02
N MET A 31 -0.48 -4.16 -12.56
CA MET A 31 -1.89 -4.19 -12.96
C MET A 31 -2.07 -4.60 -14.42
N SER A 32 -1.23 -4.06 -15.31
CA SER A 32 -1.40 -4.16 -16.76
C SER A 32 -0.33 -5.03 -17.44
N GLY A 33 0.76 -5.38 -16.74
CA GLY A 33 1.85 -6.20 -17.28
C GLY A 33 2.76 -5.48 -18.28
N GLY A 34 2.55 -4.20 -18.52
CA GLY A 34 3.30 -3.36 -19.45
C GLY A 34 3.59 -1.99 -18.89
N GLU A 35 4.55 -1.31 -19.52
CA GLU A 35 4.89 0.07 -19.20
C GLU A 35 3.85 1.06 -19.76
N HIS A 36 3.69 2.26 -19.19
CA HIS A 36 2.81 3.27 -19.79
C HIS A 36 3.27 3.57 -21.22
N GLY A 37 2.41 3.28 -22.19
CA GLY A 37 2.63 3.69 -23.57
C GLY A 37 2.67 5.20 -23.65
N LEU A 38 3.66 5.75 -24.37
CA LEU A 38 3.66 7.18 -24.65
C LEU A 38 2.50 7.47 -25.60
N THR A 39 1.85 8.63 -25.46
CA THR A 39 0.74 9.03 -26.35
C THR A 39 1.14 9.04 -27.83
N SER A 40 2.44 9.16 -28.13
CA SER A 40 2.99 9.02 -29.49
C SER A 40 2.81 7.62 -30.07
N ASP A 41 2.85 6.56 -29.25
CA ASP A 41 2.72 5.17 -29.70
C ASP A 41 1.28 4.86 -30.15
N THR A 42 0.30 5.61 -29.64
CA THR A 42 -1.12 5.49 -29.99
C THR A 42 -1.45 6.10 -31.36
N LEU A 43 -0.63 7.02 -31.87
CA LEU A 43 -0.84 7.68 -33.16
C LEU A 43 -0.24 6.91 -34.34
N LEU A 44 0.59 5.89 -34.08
CA LEU A 44 1.05 4.99 -35.12
C LEU A 44 -0.11 4.11 -35.58
N PRO A 45 -0.38 4.01 -36.90
CA PRO A 45 -1.36 3.07 -37.39
C PRO A 45 -0.95 1.68 -36.93
N THR A 46 -1.86 0.98 -36.23
CA THR A 46 -1.69 -0.43 -35.85
C THR A 46 -1.42 -1.21 -37.12
N ASN A 47 -0.16 -1.54 -37.36
CA ASN A 47 0.22 -2.45 -38.42
C ASN A 47 -0.53 -3.76 -38.17
N TYR A 48 -1.13 -4.33 -39.21
CA TYR A 48 -1.87 -5.58 -39.12
C TYR A 48 -0.88 -6.69 -38.71
N HIS A 49 -0.74 -6.93 -37.41
CA HIS A 49 0.17 -7.93 -36.88
C HIS A 49 -0.39 -9.32 -37.23
N ASP A 50 0.48 -10.19 -37.73
CA ASP A 50 0.19 -11.61 -37.93
C ASP A 50 -0.43 -12.19 -36.64
N PRO A 51 -1.56 -12.92 -36.69
CA PRO A 51 -2.16 -13.56 -35.51
C PRO A 51 -1.17 -14.42 -34.70
N LEU A 52 -0.13 -14.98 -35.32
CA LEU A 52 0.92 -15.72 -34.60
C LEU A 52 1.79 -14.79 -33.75
N LEU A 53 2.16 -13.62 -34.29
CA LEU A 53 2.93 -12.59 -33.59
C LEU A 53 2.13 -11.95 -32.46
N ALA A 54 0.83 -11.73 -32.67
CA ALA A 54 -0.08 -11.27 -31.62
C ALA A 54 -0.15 -12.27 -30.45
N THR A 55 -0.15 -13.58 -30.76
CA THR A 55 -0.18 -14.63 -29.74
C THR A 55 1.12 -14.70 -28.94
N GLU A 56 2.28 -14.62 -29.60
CA GLU A 56 3.59 -14.56 -28.93
C GLU A 56 3.71 -13.34 -28.02
N HIS A 57 3.26 -12.17 -28.50
CA HIS A 57 3.26 -10.94 -27.72
C HIS A 57 2.41 -11.06 -26.45
N ILE A 58 1.18 -11.58 -26.56
CA ILE A 58 0.30 -11.82 -25.40
C ILE A 58 0.95 -12.80 -24.42
N CYS A 59 1.57 -13.88 -24.90
CA CYS A 59 2.29 -14.83 -24.06
C CYS A 59 3.47 -14.17 -23.31
N HIS A 60 4.26 -13.35 -24.00
CA HIS A 60 5.36 -12.61 -23.40
C HIS A 60 4.89 -11.64 -22.31
N MET A 61 3.78 -10.92 -22.56
CA MET A 61 3.16 -10.04 -21.57
C MET A 61 2.70 -10.80 -20.33
N HIS A 62 2.06 -11.95 -20.51
CA HIS A 62 1.62 -12.79 -19.39
C HIS A 62 2.80 -13.31 -18.55
N LEU A 63 3.86 -13.78 -19.20
CA LEU A 63 5.07 -14.26 -18.50
C LEU A 63 5.78 -13.14 -17.73
N SER A 64 5.85 -11.95 -18.33
CA SER A 64 6.44 -10.76 -17.69
C SER A 64 5.65 -10.37 -16.44
N LEU A 65 4.32 -10.36 -16.53
CA LEU A 65 3.42 -10.09 -15.40
C LEU A 65 3.59 -11.14 -14.28
N MET A 66 3.61 -12.44 -14.62
CA MET A 66 3.81 -13.50 -13.63
C MET A 66 5.15 -13.37 -12.92
N ARG A 67 6.23 -13.08 -13.65
CA ARG A 67 7.57 -12.88 -13.08
C ARG A 67 7.61 -11.64 -12.17
N GLY A 68 7.00 -10.55 -12.61
CA GLY A 68 6.84 -9.33 -11.81
C GLY A 68 6.13 -9.59 -10.49
N HIS A 69 5.01 -10.30 -10.51
CA HIS A 69 4.29 -10.68 -9.29
C HIS A 69 5.09 -11.61 -8.38
N GLN A 70 5.82 -12.58 -8.94
CA GLN A 70 6.65 -13.48 -8.14
C GLN A 70 7.76 -12.71 -7.43
N LEU A 71 8.45 -11.82 -8.15
CA LEU A 71 9.47 -10.95 -7.59
C LEU A 71 8.88 -10.04 -6.51
N ALA A 72 7.74 -9.41 -6.78
CA ALA A 72 6.99 -8.60 -5.83
C ALA A 72 6.65 -9.34 -4.54
N ARG A 73 6.10 -10.55 -4.64
CA ARG A 73 5.79 -11.39 -3.48
C ARG A 73 7.06 -11.74 -2.70
N SER A 74 8.16 -12.03 -3.37
CA SER A 74 9.44 -12.31 -2.70
C SER A 74 9.94 -11.12 -1.88
N HIS A 75 9.87 -9.90 -2.43
CA HIS A 75 10.25 -8.67 -1.73
C HIS A 75 9.31 -8.37 -0.55
N VAL A 76 7.99 -8.52 -0.76
CA VAL A 76 6.98 -8.32 0.28
C VAL A 76 7.10 -9.35 1.41
N GLN A 77 7.55 -10.57 1.13
CA GLN A 77 7.82 -11.57 2.17
C GLN A 77 9.14 -11.31 2.92
N ALA A 78 10.13 -10.69 2.27
CA ALA A 78 11.43 -10.39 2.87
C ALA A 78 11.44 -9.10 3.70
N ALA A 79 10.70 -8.06 3.28
CA ALA A 79 10.69 -6.72 3.89
C ALA A 79 10.12 -6.63 5.34
N PRO A 80 9.12 -7.42 5.78
CA PRO A 80 8.47 -7.23 7.07
C PRO A 80 9.32 -7.63 8.27
N ARG A 81 10.39 -8.41 8.10
CA ARG A 81 11.17 -8.95 9.23
C ARG A 81 11.78 -7.84 10.09
N HIS A 82 12.38 -6.82 9.46
CA HIS A 82 12.99 -5.70 10.18
C HIS A 82 11.94 -4.75 10.76
N ARG A 83 10.85 -4.49 10.02
CA ARG A 83 9.80 -3.57 10.47
C ARG A 83 9.01 -4.14 11.65
N LYS A 84 8.65 -5.43 11.58
CA LYS A 84 7.99 -6.15 12.68
C LYS A 84 8.88 -6.21 13.91
N THR A 85 10.14 -6.63 13.78
CA THR A 85 11.05 -6.69 14.94
C THR A 85 11.33 -5.33 15.54
N TYR A 86 11.45 -4.26 14.74
CA TYR A 86 11.59 -2.90 15.25
C TYR A 86 10.33 -2.40 15.97
N PHE A 87 9.15 -2.66 15.40
CA PHE A 87 7.89 -2.32 16.04
C PHE A 87 7.70 -3.12 17.34
N ASP A 88 7.84 -4.44 17.28
CA ASP A 88 7.78 -5.33 18.44
C ASP A 88 8.74 -4.84 19.53
N LYS A 89 10.03 -4.60 19.23
CA LYS A 89 11.01 -4.06 20.19
C LYS A 89 10.64 -2.71 20.81
N ARG A 90 9.88 -1.85 20.12
CA ARG A 90 9.47 -0.54 20.62
C ARG A 90 8.11 -0.55 21.32
N VAL A 91 7.32 -1.61 21.13
CA VAL A 91 5.96 -1.73 21.65
C VAL A 91 5.92 -2.50 22.97
N HIS A 92 7.00 -3.19 23.36
CA HIS A 92 7.05 -3.90 24.64
C HIS A 92 7.13 -2.91 25.82
N GLY A 93 5.95 -2.48 26.29
CA GLY A 93 5.73 -2.20 27.70
C GLY A 93 5.62 -3.51 28.49
N ALA A 94 5.34 -3.44 29.80
CA ALA A 94 5.08 -4.62 30.61
C ALA A 94 3.95 -5.47 29.99
N GLU A 95 4.12 -6.79 29.94
CA GLU A 95 3.08 -7.71 29.49
C GLU A 95 1.92 -7.68 30.50
N TYR A 96 0.73 -7.30 30.05
CA TYR A 96 -0.45 -7.25 30.90
C TYR A 96 -0.99 -8.66 31.14
N GLN A 97 -1.21 -9.01 32.40
CA GLN A 97 -1.88 -10.23 32.82
C GLN A 97 -3.39 -10.00 32.92
N SER A 98 -4.16 -11.10 32.92
CA SER A 98 -5.59 -11.05 33.19
C SER A 98 -5.81 -10.56 34.62
N GLY A 99 -6.63 -9.52 34.77
CA GLY A 99 -6.83 -8.83 36.06
C GLY A 99 -5.94 -7.61 36.30
N ASP A 100 -4.96 -7.32 35.43
CA ASP A 100 -4.20 -6.07 35.52
C ASP A 100 -5.09 -4.86 35.25
N GLU A 101 -4.85 -3.79 36.00
CA GLU A 101 -5.53 -2.50 35.83
C GLU A 101 -4.89 -1.74 34.67
N VAL A 102 -5.67 -1.56 33.60
CA VAL A 102 -5.21 -0.88 32.39
C VAL A 102 -6.00 0.39 32.13
N TRP A 103 -5.29 1.44 31.76
CA TRP A 103 -5.89 2.70 31.33
C TRP A 103 -6.27 2.60 29.85
N LEU A 104 -7.55 2.80 29.54
CA LEU A 104 -8.04 2.84 28.16
C LEU A 104 -8.02 4.29 27.65
N TYR A 105 -7.33 4.52 26.54
CA TYR A 105 -7.38 5.79 25.83
C TYR A 105 -8.68 5.89 25.02
N ASP A 106 -9.52 6.87 25.35
CA ASP A 106 -10.72 7.24 24.61
C ASP A 106 -10.52 8.66 24.07
N ALA A 107 -10.21 8.77 22.78
CA ALA A 107 -9.94 10.07 22.15
C ALA A 107 -11.22 10.85 21.83
N VAL A 108 -12.39 10.22 21.92
CA VAL A 108 -13.64 10.78 21.42
C VAL A 108 -14.49 11.28 22.59
N PRO A 109 -14.75 12.59 22.67
CA PRO A 109 -15.61 13.12 23.71
C PRO A 109 -17.02 12.56 23.61
N LEU A 110 -17.64 12.27 24.75
CA LEU A 110 -19.07 11.99 24.77
C LEU A 110 -19.84 13.19 24.19
N PRO A 111 -20.96 12.96 23.47
CA PRO A 111 -21.82 14.03 23.00
C PRO A 111 -22.21 14.95 24.17
N LYS A 112 -22.09 16.26 23.97
CA LYS A 112 -22.39 17.33 24.95
C LYS A 112 -21.32 17.56 26.03
N VAL A 113 -20.18 16.88 25.99
CA VAL A 113 -19.01 17.24 26.79
C VAL A 113 -18.05 18.06 25.91
N PRO A 114 -17.65 19.28 26.31
CA PRO A 114 -16.65 20.04 25.55
C PRO A 114 -15.31 19.28 25.59
N SER A 115 -14.62 19.19 24.45
CA SER A 115 -13.37 18.44 24.31
C SER A 115 -12.30 18.81 25.35
N LYS A 116 -12.27 20.06 25.83
CA LYS A 116 -11.36 20.52 26.90
C LYS A 116 -11.63 19.91 28.28
N LEU A 117 -12.87 19.46 28.54
CA LEU A 117 -13.28 18.82 29.79
C LEU A 117 -13.41 17.30 29.63
N HIS A 118 -13.05 16.77 28.46
CA HIS A 118 -13.02 15.34 28.24
C HIS A 118 -11.76 14.75 28.87
N MET A 119 -11.92 13.67 29.63
CA MET A 119 -10.80 12.90 30.15
C MET A 119 -10.52 11.74 29.21
N ASP A 120 -9.42 11.83 28.48
CA ASP A 120 -9.09 10.86 27.44
C ASP A 120 -8.61 9.52 27.99
N TRP A 121 -8.39 9.40 29.30
CA TRP A 121 -7.91 8.18 29.93
C TRP A 121 -8.94 7.66 30.94
N LYS A 122 -9.46 6.45 30.70
CA LYS A 122 -10.44 5.78 31.57
C LYS A 122 -9.75 4.67 32.36
N GLY A 123 -9.69 4.81 33.69
CA GLY A 123 -8.73 4.08 34.53
C GLY A 123 -9.14 2.77 35.19
N HIS A 124 -10.36 2.26 35.00
CA HIS A 124 -10.83 1.13 35.80
C HIS A 124 -11.49 0.08 34.92
N ARG A 125 -10.71 -0.58 34.08
CA ARG A 125 -11.13 -1.79 33.37
C ARG A 125 -10.14 -2.90 33.64
N TYR A 126 -10.63 -4.02 34.17
CA TYR A 126 -9.87 -5.25 34.29
C TYR A 126 -9.62 -5.83 32.90
N ASN A 127 -8.38 -6.19 32.60
CA ASN A 127 -8.05 -6.89 31.36
C ASN A 127 -8.70 -8.28 31.35
N THR A 128 -9.57 -8.56 30.37
CA THR A 128 -10.29 -9.84 30.21
C THR A 128 -9.69 -10.75 29.13
N TYR A 129 -8.53 -10.39 28.58
CA TYR A 129 -7.82 -11.19 27.57
C TYR A 129 -6.90 -12.24 28.19
#